data_AF-A0A0F4YG76-F1
#
_entry.id   AF-A0A0F4YG76-F1
#
_cell.length_a   1.000
_cell.length_b   1.000
_cell.length_c   1.000
_cell.angle_alpha   90.00
_cell.angle_beta   90.00
_cell.angle_gamma   90.00
#
_symmetry.space_group_name_H-M   'P 1'
#
loop_
_entity.id
_entity.type
_entity.pdbx_description
1 polymer ?
#
loop_
_entity_poly.entity_id
_entity_poly.type
_entity_poly.pdbx_seq_one_letter_code
_entity_poly.pdbx_strand_id
1 'polypeptide(L)'
;AVSIPARRWMRRSSRRMYPPIHLYIFLSYGRLTATQVYYDFSKHGFWDSNFIVHPTNWYMAAKIGTDGLHRVTYGDVVGLSREEYIARQPTRFEEILPGHPKPEEYKIVNISPYKLQQRCAPGFRVGRVLLAADAAHLCNPLYGHNHPYILTTD
;
A
#
# COMPACT_ATOMS: atom_id res chain seq x y z
N ALA A 1 8.59 -21.45 3.16
CA ALA A 1 9.25 -20.29 2.53
C ALA A 1 9.74 -20.68 1.15
N VAL A 2 9.42 -19.93 0.10
CA VAL A 2 9.91 -20.19 -1.27
C VAL A 2 11.02 -19.19 -1.57
N SER A 3 12.23 -19.67 -1.86
CA SER A 3 13.34 -18.85 -2.32
C SER A 3 13.14 -18.53 -3.80
N ILE A 4 13.11 -17.23 -4.16
CA ILE A 4 13.02 -16.79 -5.56
C ILE A 4 14.26 -15.94 -5.86
N PRO A 5 15.00 -16.20 -6.96
CA PRO A 5 16.20 -15.45 -7.30
C PRO A 5 15.92 -13.94 -7.50
N ALA A 6 16.85 -13.11 -7.02
CA ALA A 6 16.74 -11.64 -6.94
C ALA A 6 16.54 -10.89 -8.27
N ARG A 7 16.69 -11.53 -9.44
CA ARG A 7 16.71 -10.85 -10.75
C ARG A 7 15.38 -10.19 -11.15
N ARG A 8 14.27 -10.50 -10.47
CA ARG A 8 12.92 -10.02 -10.85
C ARG A 8 12.41 -8.82 -10.04
N TRP A 9 13.18 -8.31 -9.06
CA TRP A 9 12.61 -7.51 -7.96
C TRP A 9 13.11 -6.07 -7.78
N MET A 10 14.18 -5.62 -8.45
CA MET A 10 14.65 -4.24 -8.28
C MET A 10 13.76 -3.24 -9.02
N ARG A 11 12.82 -2.62 -8.30
CA ARG A 11 12.22 -1.35 -8.74
C ARG A 11 13.30 -0.27 -8.60
N ARG A 12 13.99 0.01 -9.72
CA ARG A 12 14.92 1.14 -9.92
C ARG A 12 15.85 1.46 -8.74
N SER A 13 16.78 0.57 -8.41
CA SER A 13 18.09 1.00 -7.89
C SER A 13 19.16 0.56 -8.88
N SER A 14 19.78 1.54 -9.53
CA SER A 14 20.84 1.31 -10.51
C SER A 14 22.13 0.95 -9.79
N ARG A 15 22.50 -0.34 -9.83
CA ARG A 15 23.85 -0.89 -10.09
C ARG A 15 24.01 -2.24 -9.39
N ARG A 16 24.48 -3.20 -10.18
CA ARG A 16 24.91 -4.55 -9.83
C ARG A 16 25.85 -4.52 -8.64
N MET A 17 25.42 -4.93 -7.45
CA MET A 17 26.33 -5.11 -6.32
C MET A 17 25.77 -6.17 -5.34
N TYR A 18 26.59 -7.22 -5.13
CA TYR A 18 26.55 -8.22 -4.04
C TYR A 18 25.49 -9.35 -4.08
N PRO A 19 25.78 -10.52 -3.43
CA PRO A 19 25.00 -11.75 -3.59
C PRO A 19 23.53 -11.58 -3.17
N PRO A 20 22.62 -12.42 -3.69
CA PRO A 20 21.19 -12.27 -3.47
C PRO A 20 20.85 -12.37 -1.98
N ILE A 21 20.42 -11.25 -1.41
CA ILE A 21 19.80 -11.21 -0.09
C ILE A 21 18.42 -11.87 -0.23
N HIS A 22 18.25 -13.04 0.38
CA HIS A 22 17.04 -13.84 0.25
C HIS A 22 15.97 -13.34 1.23
N LEU A 23 15.01 -12.53 0.78
CA LEU A 23 13.86 -12.15 1.62
C LEU A 23 12.98 -13.38 1.91
N TYR A 24 12.56 -13.57 3.16
CA TYR A 24 11.45 -14.47 3.47
C TYR A 24 10.13 -13.83 3.04
N ILE A 25 9.36 -14.54 2.22
CA ILE A 25 8.02 -14.10 1.81
C ILE A 25 6.98 -14.79 2.70
N PHE A 26 6.25 -13.99 3.47
CA PHE A 26 4.93 -14.40 3.96
C PHE A 26 3.90 -13.90 2.92
N LEU A 27 3.21 -14.84 2.30
CA LEU A 27 2.33 -14.56 1.16
C LEU A 27 1.05 -13.88 1.65
N SER A 28 1.00 -12.56 1.56
CA SER A 28 -0.26 -11.81 1.55
C SER A 28 -0.80 -11.80 0.12
N TYR A 29 -1.80 -12.62 -0.17
CA TYR A 29 -2.40 -12.75 -1.51
C TYR A 29 -3.32 -11.58 -1.91
N GLY A 30 -3.32 -10.47 -1.17
CA GLY A 30 -4.21 -9.33 -1.43
C GLY A 30 -3.69 -8.34 -2.48
N ARG A 31 -4.60 -7.82 -3.30
CA ARG A 31 -4.41 -6.66 -4.16
C ARG A 31 -5.13 -5.47 -3.54
N LEU A 32 -4.42 -4.35 -3.40
CA LEU A 32 -5.00 -3.10 -2.94
C LEU A 32 -5.00 -2.07 -4.03
N THR A 33 -5.98 -1.19 -3.97
CA THR A 33 -6.00 0.04 -4.74
C THR A 33 -5.96 1.20 -3.78
N ALA A 34 -4.89 2.00 -3.84
CA ALA A 34 -4.84 3.29 -3.17
C ALA A 34 -5.23 4.38 -4.15
N THR A 35 -6.12 5.25 -3.71
CA THR A 35 -6.55 6.43 -4.43
C THR A 35 -6.25 7.67 -3.60
N GLN A 36 -5.98 8.78 -4.28
CA GLN A 36 -5.96 10.11 -3.70
C GLN A 36 -7.14 10.86 -4.27
N VAL A 37 -8.04 11.31 -3.41
CA VAL A 37 -9.35 11.81 -3.81
C VAL A 37 -9.78 13.01 -2.96
N TYR A 38 -10.44 13.96 -3.61
CA TYR A 38 -11.26 14.95 -2.95
C TYR A 38 -12.69 14.42 -2.88
N TYR A 39 -13.13 14.09 -1.67
CA TYR A 39 -14.49 13.70 -1.33
C TYR A 39 -14.77 14.21 0.09
N ASP A 40 -15.97 14.72 0.32
CA ASP A 40 -16.32 15.35 1.61
C ASP A 40 -16.75 14.30 2.64
N PHE A 41 -15.75 13.68 3.26
CA PHE A 41 -15.95 12.71 4.33
C PHE A 41 -16.53 13.32 5.63
N SER A 42 -16.45 14.65 5.82
CA SER A 42 -16.92 15.30 7.04
C SER A 42 -18.44 15.18 7.23
N LYS A 43 -19.19 15.11 6.12
CA LYS A 43 -20.64 14.86 6.09
C LYS A 43 -21.06 13.52 6.69
N HIS A 44 -20.11 12.59 6.81
CA HIS A 44 -20.36 11.21 7.23
C HIS A 44 -19.78 10.90 8.61
N GLY A 45 -19.33 11.92 9.36
CA GLY A 45 -18.79 11.74 10.72
C GLY A 45 -17.42 11.05 10.76
N PHE A 46 -16.68 11.06 9.65
CA PHE A 46 -15.34 10.49 9.58
C PHE A 46 -14.34 11.38 10.32
N TRP A 47 -13.40 10.75 11.01
CA TRP A 47 -12.25 11.39 11.63
C TRP A 47 -11.13 11.59 10.58
N ASP A 48 -9.98 12.14 10.97
CA ASP A 48 -8.85 12.28 10.04
C ASP A 48 -8.33 10.93 9.51
N SER A 49 -8.50 9.84 10.25
CA SER A 49 -8.15 8.49 9.81
C SER A 49 -9.18 7.48 10.28
N ASN A 50 -9.69 6.68 9.34
CA ASN A 50 -10.77 5.72 9.58
C ASN A 50 -10.41 4.38 8.97
N PHE A 51 -10.59 3.31 9.74
CA PHE A 51 -10.42 1.94 9.30
C PHE A 51 -11.78 1.24 9.36
N ILE A 52 -12.31 0.90 8.19
CA ILE A 52 -13.59 0.23 8.08
C ILE A 52 -13.36 -1.27 8.01
N VAL A 53 -13.80 -1.97 9.04
CA VAL A 53 -13.65 -3.42 9.17
C VAL A 53 -14.90 -4.09 8.61
N HIS A 54 -14.76 -4.76 7.48
CA HIS A 54 -15.82 -5.53 6.82
C HIS A 54 -15.21 -6.79 6.21
N PRO A 55 -15.92 -7.94 6.14
CA PRO A 55 -15.38 -9.15 5.52
C PRO A 55 -14.94 -8.95 4.05
N THR A 56 -15.64 -8.08 3.30
CA THR A 56 -15.42 -7.89 1.84
C THR A 56 -15.19 -6.44 1.39
N ASN A 57 -15.71 -5.46 2.13
CA ASN A 57 -15.79 -4.04 1.74
C ASN A 57 -15.03 -3.19 2.75
N TRP A 58 -13.94 -3.74 3.25
CA TRP A 58 -13.06 -3.03 4.15
C TRP A 58 -12.26 -2.01 3.35
N TYR A 59 -11.96 -0.88 3.99
CA TYR A 59 -11.11 0.15 3.43
C TYR A 59 -10.58 1.05 4.53
N MET A 60 -9.58 1.84 4.19
CA MET A 60 -9.06 2.92 5.01
C MET A 60 -9.29 4.23 4.27
N ALA A 61 -9.81 5.24 4.98
CA ALA A 61 -9.88 6.61 4.49
C ALA A 61 -9.12 7.51 5.47
N ALA A 62 -8.04 8.13 5.00
CA ALA A 62 -7.20 8.99 5.82
C ALA A 62 -6.89 10.31 5.10
N LYS A 63 -7.00 11.43 5.80
CA LYS A 63 -6.62 12.75 5.32
C LYS A 63 -5.10 12.80 5.16
N ILE A 64 -4.63 13.21 3.98
CA ILE A 64 -3.20 13.29 3.65
C ILE A 64 -2.73 14.71 3.31
N GLY A 65 -3.65 15.67 3.21
CA GLY A 65 -3.37 17.07 2.93
C GLY A 65 -4.23 18.00 3.79
N THR A 66 -3.80 19.26 3.92
CA THR A 66 -4.55 20.30 4.64
C THR A 66 -5.71 20.86 3.81
N ASP A 67 -5.71 20.62 2.50
CA ASP A 67 -6.69 21.06 1.50
C ASP A 67 -7.89 20.10 1.34
N GLY A 68 -8.00 19.09 2.19
CA GLY A 68 -9.07 18.09 2.13
C GLY A 68 -8.77 16.91 1.20
N LEU A 69 -7.52 16.73 0.76
CA LEU A 69 -7.11 15.54 0.05
C LEU A 69 -7.10 14.31 0.98
N HIS A 70 -7.80 13.26 0.59
CA HIS A 70 -7.84 11.99 1.31
C HIS A 70 -7.19 10.88 0.51
N ARG A 71 -6.54 9.96 1.21
CA ARG A 71 -6.16 8.65 0.69
C ARG A 71 -7.22 7.63 1.06
N VAL A 72 -7.81 7.00 0.04
CA VAL A 72 -8.71 5.85 0.22
C VAL A 72 -8.02 4.60 -0.31
N THR A 73 -7.79 3.63 0.57
CA THR A 73 -7.17 2.35 0.24
C THR A 73 -8.13 1.22 0.53
N TYR A 74 -8.42 0.39 -0.47
CA TYR A 74 -9.39 -0.71 -0.34
C TYR A 74 -8.86 -1.99 -0.97
N GLY A 75 -9.40 -3.12 -0.51
CA GLY A 75 -9.22 -4.43 -1.13
C GLY A 75 -10.10 -4.60 -2.37
N ASP A 76 -9.57 -5.25 -3.40
CA ASP A 76 -10.29 -5.59 -4.62
C ASP A 76 -9.94 -7.03 -5.08
N VAL A 77 -10.64 -7.50 -6.11
CA VAL A 77 -10.51 -8.83 -6.71
C VAL A 77 -9.06 -9.08 -7.13
N VAL A 78 -8.53 -10.25 -6.83
CA VAL A 78 -7.15 -10.63 -7.18
C VAL A 78 -7.11 -11.10 -8.63
N GLY A 79 -6.07 -10.70 -9.37
CA GLY A 79 -5.77 -11.24 -10.71
C GLY A 79 -6.03 -10.28 -11.87
N LEU A 80 -6.59 -9.10 -11.60
CA LEU A 80 -6.85 -8.11 -12.64
C LEU A 80 -5.57 -7.36 -13.08
N SER A 81 -5.63 -6.84 -14.30
CA SER A 81 -4.70 -5.86 -14.85
C SER A 81 -4.89 -4.50 -14.16
N ARG A 82 -3.92 -3.59 -14.36
CA ARG A 82 -3.97 -2.26 -13.76
C ARG A 82 -5.16 -1.47 -14.31
N GLU A 83 -5.43 -1.59 -15.60
CA GLU A 83 -6.47 -0.88 -16.33
C GLU A 83 -7.86 -1.33 -15.87
N GLU A 84 -8.05 -2.63 -15.64
CA GLU A 84 -9.28 -3.19 -15.06
C GLU A 84 -9.54 -2.68 -13.63
N TYR A 85 -8.50 -2.57 -12.79
CA TYR A 85 -8.66 -1.97 -11.46
C TYR A 85 -9.09 -0.50 -11.54
N ILE A 86 -8.55 0.24 -12.51
CA ILE A 86 -8.93 1.65 -12.72
C ILE A 86 -10.39 1.74 -13.18
N ALA A 87 -10.80 0.90 -14.13
CA ALA A 87 -12.17 0.86 -14.63
C ALA A 87 -13.19 0.46 -13.56
N ARG A 88 -12.79 -0.35 -12.56
CA ARG A 88 -13.65 -0.78 -11.45
C ARG A 88 -13.77 0.23 -10.32
N GLN A 89 -12.87 1.21 -10.25
CA GLN A 89 -12.84 2.16 -9.14
C GLN A 89 -14.20 2.87 -8.91
N PRO A 90 -14.94 3.33 -9.94
CA PRO A 90 -16.25 3.95 -9.75
C PRO A 90 -17.23 3.07 -8.97
N THR A 91 -17.38 1.82 -9.42
CA THR A 91 -18.24 0.83 -8.77
C THR A 91 -17.79 0.55 -7.34
N ARG A 92 -16.48 0.45 -7.10
CA ARG A 92 -15.96 0.22 -5.75
C ARG A 92 -16.24 1.39 -4.81
N PHE A 93 -16.15 2.63 -5.27
CA PHE A 93 -16.48 3.79 -4.45
C PHE A 93 -17.96 3.84 -4.11
N GLU A 94 -18.82 3.57 -5.09
CA GLU A 94 -20.25 3.47 -4.85
C GLU A 94 -20.58 2.37 -3.83
N GLU A 95 -19.87 1.24 -3.85
CA GLU A 95 -20.11 0.13 -2.91
C GLU A 95 -19.61 0.39 -1.48
N ILE A 96 -18.44 1.03 -1.32
CA ILE A 96 -17.74 1.07 -0.02
C ILE A 96 -17.84 2.42 0.69
N LEU A 97 -17.95 3.53 -0.05
CA LEU A 97 -17.95 4.85 0.56
C LEU A 97 -19.34 5.20 1.09
N PRO A 98 -19.43 5.90 2.23
CA PRO A 98 -20.71 6.37 2.74
C PRO A 98 -21.33 7.35 1.73
N GLY A 99 -22.63 7.25 1.51
CA GLY A 99 -23.35 8.06 0.54
C GLY A 99 -23.39 7.49 -0.88
N HIS A 100 -22.70 6.39 -1.16
CA HIS A 100 -22.70 5.72 -2.47
C HIS A 100 -22.42 6.67 -3.66
N PRO A 101 -21.30 7.43 -3.60
CA PRO A 101 -21.10 8.56 -4.48
C PRO A 101 -20.87 8.13 -5.94
N LYS A 102 -21.43 8.91 -6.86
CA LYS A 102 -21.20 8.79 -8.29
C LYS A 102 -19.89 9.50 -8.70
N PRO A 103 -19.30 9.16 -9.86
CA PRO A 103 -18.01 9.73 -10.30
C PRO A 103 -17.94 11.26 -10.34
N GLU A 104 -19.08 11.92 -10.53
CA GLU A 104 -19.22 13.37 -10.53
C GLU A 104 -19.15 14.02 -9.14
N GLU A 105 -19.31 13.24 -8.06
CA GLU A 105 -19.36 13.73 -6.67
C GLU A 105 -17.98 13.74 -5.98
N TYR A 106 -16.94 13.25 -6.67
CA TYR A 106 -15.57 13.24 -6.17
C TYR A 106 -14.56 13.51 -7.28
N LYS A 107 -13.34 13.88 -6.88
CA LYS A 107 -12.24 14.11 -7.83
C LYS A 107 -11.03 13.27 -7.48
N ILE A 108 -10.68 12.32 -8.36
CA ILE A 108 -9.47 11.51 -8.22
C ILE A 108 -8.26 12.29 -8.75
N VAL A 109 -7.23 12.38 -7.91
CA VAL A 109 -5.91 12.92 -8.27
C VAL A 109 -5.00 11.80 -8.78
N ASN A 110 -5.05 10.63 -8.14
CA ASN A 110 -4.21 9.49 -8.49
C ASN A 110 -4.88 8.18 -8.07
N ILE A 111 -4.68 7.14 -8.89
CA ILE A 111 -5.05 5.75 -8.60
C ILE A 111 -3.84 4.84 -8.81
N SER A 112 -3.54 4.03 -7.79
CA SER A 112 -2.36 3.18 -7.77
C SER A 112 -2.72 1.80 -7.21
N PRO A 113 -3.03 0.82 -8.08
CA PRO A 113 -3.13 -0.58 -7.69
C PRO A 113 -1.75 -1.16 -7.36
N TYR A 114 -1.63 -1.86 -6.22
CA TYR A 114 -0.39 -2.54 -5.81
C TYR A 114 -0.65 -3.89 -5.15
N LYS A 115 0.40 -4.70 -5.10
CA LYS A 115 0.38 -6.01 -4.44
C LYS A 115 0.78 -5.84 -2.98
N LEU A 116 0.04 -6.48 -2.08
CA LEU A 116 0.50 -6.61 -0.71
C LEU A 116 1.75 -7.47 -0.64
N GLN A 117 2.66 -7.06 0.22
CA GLN A 117 3.89 -7.77 0.50
C GLN A 117 4.11 -7.75 2.00
N GLN A 118 4.46 -8.91 2.55
CA GLN A 118 5.01 -9.03 3.88
C GLN A 118 6.33 -9.79 3.74
N ARG A 119 7.42 -9.02 3.75
CA ARG A 119 8.76 -9.51 3.46
C ARG A 119 9.74 -8.94 4.46
N CYS A 120 10.69 -9.75 4.86
CA CYS A 120 11.77 -9.34 5.74
C CYS A 120 13.06 -10.01 5.31
N ALA A 121 14.16 -9.27 5.34
CA ALA A 121 15.49 -9.81 5.12
C ALA A 121 15.88 -10.71 6.30
N PRO A 122 16.60 -11.81 6.05
CA PRO A 122 17.01 -12.77 7.07
C PRO A 122 18.04 -12.17 8.04
N GLY A 123 18.72 -11.10 7.61
CA GLY A 123 19.59 -10.28 8.43
C GLY A 123 19.73 -8.89 7.81
N PHE A 124 19.90 -7.88 8.66
CA PHE A 124 19.94 -6.47 8.24
C PHE A 124 21.37 -5.95 8.08
N ARG A 125 22.39 -6.78 8.26
CA ARG A 125 23.80 -6.41 8.10
C ARG A 125 24.62 -7.53 7.48
N VAL A 126 25.46 -7.18 6.51
CA VAL A 126 26.46 -8.09 5.92
C VAL A 126 27.80 -7.34 5.85
N GLY A 127 28.73 -7.69 6.73
CA GLY A 127 30.02 -6.99 6.85
C GLY A 127 29.85 -5.51 7.22
N ARG A 128 30.21 -4.62 6.29
CA ARG A 128 30.08 -3.15 6.42
C ARG A 128 28.81 -2.58 5.76
N VAL A 129 27.94 -3.43 5.22
CA VAL A 129 26.70 -3.01 4.56
C VAL A 129 25.51 -3.24 5.50
N LEU A 130 24.67 -2.23 5.66
CA LEU A 130 23.45 -2.27 6.47
C LEU A 130 22.22 -2.04 5.60
N LEU A 131 21.18 -2.85 5.82
CA LEU A 131 19.84 -2.69 5.24
C LEU A 131 18.95 -1.96 6.25
N ALA A 132 18.17 -1.01 5.77
CA ALA A 132 17.20 -0.28 6.58
C ALA A 132 15.91 -0.01 5.79
N ALA A 133 14.82 0.24 6.51
CA ALA A 133 13.50 0.55 5.94
C ALA A 133 13.08 -0.44 4.83
N ASP A 134 12.59 0.06 3.70
CA ASP A 134 12.11 -0.75 2.57
C ASP A 134 13.16 -1.72 1.98
N ALA A 135 14.45 -1.47 2.21
CA ALA A 135 15.52 -2.39 1.81
C ALA A 135 15.63 -3.61 2.74
N ALA A 136 15.23 -3.46 4.00
CA ALA A 136 15.27 -4.50 5.03
C ALA A 136 13.94 -5.26 5.14
N HIS A 137 12.81 -4.55 5.04
CA HIS A 137 11.48 -5.13 5.18
C HIS A 137 10.43 -4.38 4.35
N LEU A 138 9.39 -5.09 3.93
CA LEU A 138 8.20 -4.53 3.28
C LEU A 138 6.97 -5.07 4.00
N CYS A 139 6.10 -4.17 4.43
CA CYS A 139 4.90 -4.49 5.20
C CYS A 139 3.63 -4.00 4.49
N ASN A 140 2.49 -4.55 4.89
CA ASN A 140 1.19 -4.05 4.46
C ASN A 140 0.99 -2.61 4.98
N PRO A 141 0.81 -1.60 4.11
CA PRO A 141 0.71 -0.20 4.53
C PRO A 141 -0.58 0.12 5.32
N LEU A 142 -1.51 -0.83 5.44
CA LEU A 142 -2.73 -0.65 6.25
C LEU A 142 -2.47 -0.72 7.77
N TYR A 143 -1.35 -1.30 8.21
CA TYR A 143 -1.11 -1.59 9.64
C TYR A 143 0.22 -1.04 10.20
N GLY A 144 0.93 -0.15 9.51
CA GLY A 144 2.14 0.42 10.10
C GLY A 144 2.82 1.48 9.24
N HIS A 145 2.98 2.67 9.82
CA HIS A 145 3.85 3.71 9.31
C HIS A 145 5.28 3.17 9.21
N ASN A 146 5.89 3.21 8.02
CA ASN A 146 7.32 2.94 7.82
C ASN A 146 8.16 4.11 8.39
N HIS A 147 8.09 4.37 9.70
CA HIS A 147 9.03 5.28 10.35
C HIS A 147 10.36 4.55 10.58
N PRO A 148 11.46 4.95 9.92
CA PRO A 148 12.77 4.43 10.29
C PRO A 148 13.16 5.02 11.65
N TYR A 149 13.14 4.19 12.70
CA TYR A 149 14.00 4.48 13.84
C TYR A 149 15.44 4.29 13.36
N ILE A 150 16.20 5.39 13.25
CA ILE A 150 17.66 5.31 13.11
C ILE A 150 18.16 4.80 14.45
N LEU A 151 18.49 3.51 14.52
CA LEU A 151 19.28 2.97 15.62
C LEU A 151 20.74 3.29 15.31
N THR A 152 21.26 4.36 15.92
CA THR A 152 22.70 4.51 16.08
C THR A 152 23.15 3.43 17.04
N THR A 153 23.94 2.48 16.56
CA THR A 153 24.73 1.63 17.44
C THR A 153 26.00 2.38 17.79
N ASP A 154 26.32 2.47 19.08
CA ASP A 154 27.66 2.87 19.54
C ASP A 154 28.76 2.00 18.91
#